data_AF-A0A9N9CX46-F1
#
_entry.id   AF-A0A9N9CX46-F1
#
_cell.length_a   1.000
_cell.length_b   1.000
_cell.length_c   1.000
_cell.angle_alpha   90.00
_cell.angle_beta   90.00
_cell.angle_gamma   90.00
#
_symmetry.space_group_name_H-M   'P 1'
#
loop_
_entity.id
_entity.type
_entity.pdbx_description
1 polymer ?
#
loop_
_entity_poly.entity_id
_entity_poly.type
_entity_poly.pdbx_seq_one_letter_code
_entity_poly.pdbx_strand_id
1 'polypeptide(L)' 'MDGEILNNVKFSEYWKKPHEQWNFDTYRLFYLEKHPGASKQTIHSNFAIELKILNENLNQGRRKN' A
#
# COMPACT_ATOMS: atom_id res chain seq x y z
N MET A 1 11.14 4.11 11.87
CA MET A 1 9.73 3.97 12.30
C MET A 1 8.96 2.96 11.44
N ASP A 2 9.64 2.09 10.68
CA ASP A 2 9.09 1.66 9.38
C ASP A 2 8.78 0.17 9.26
N GLY A 3 9.25 -0.68 10.17
CA GLY A 3 9.05 -2.13 10.09
C GLY A 3 7.64 -2.59 10.50
N GLU A 4 7.04 -1.98 11.53
CA GLU A 4 5.76 -2.41 12.09
C GLU A 4 4.55 -1.99 11.24
N ILE A 5 4.57 -0.79 10.66
CA ILE A 5 3.48 -0.28 9.80
C ILE A 5 3.32 -1.16 8.57
N LEU A 6 4.44 -1.60 7.99
CA LEU A 6 4.46 -2.43 6.80
C LEU A 6 3.96 -3.86 7.05
N ASN A 7 3.85 -4.32 8.30
CA ASN A 7 3.25 -5.62 8.62
C ASN A 7 1.72 -5.61 8.51
N ASN A 8 1.09 -4.43 8.53
CA ASN A 8 -0.37 -4.29 8.51
C ASN A 8 -0.97 -4.23 7.11
N VAL A 9 -0.13 -4.00 6.09
CA VAL A 9 -0.52 -3.95 4.68
C VAL A 9 -0.31 -5.31 4.02
N LYS A 10 -1.26 -5.72 3.19
CA LYS A 10 -1.24 -7.01 2.48
C LYS A 10 -0.10 -7.08 1.47
N PHE A 11 0.23 -5.95 0.85
CA PHE A 11 1.25 -5.85 -0.18
C PHE A 11 2.46 -5.06 0.30
N SER A 12 2.96 -5.41 1.49
CA SER A 12 4.11 -4.75 2.12
C SER A 12 5.35 -4.65 1.23
N GLU A 13 5.58 -5.64 0.35
CA GLU A 13 6.68 -5.64 -0.62
C GLU A 13 6.65 -4.44 -1.58
N TYR A 14 5.47 -3.94 -1.94
CA TYR A 14 5.34 -2.74 -2.75
C TYR A 14 5.74 -1.50 -1.95
N TRP A 15 5.26 -1.39 -0.72
CA TRP A 15 5.51 -0.24 0.15
C TRP A 15 6.93 -0.20 0.75
N LYS A 16 7.70 -1.30 0.64
CA LYS A 16 9.14 -1.31 0.93
C LYS A 16 9.97 -0.60 -0.15
N LYS A 17 9.39 -0.29 -1.31
CA LYS A 17 10.06 0.47 -2.37
C LYS A 17 10.28 1.93 -1.95
N PRO A 18 11.23 2.64 -2.58
CA PRO A 18 11.39 4.08 -2.37
C PRO A 18 10.09 4.84 -2.62
N HIS A 19 9.83 5.88 -1.82
CA HIS A 19 8.58 6.64 -1.84
C HIS A 19 8.33 7.36 -3.18
N GLU A 20 9.38 7.64 -3.94
CA GLU A 20 9.30 8.19 -5.30
C GLU A 20 8.60 7.22 -6.27
N GLN A 21 8.58 5.92 -5.93
CA GLN A 21 7.90 4.89 -6.71
C GLN A 21 6.48 4.63 -6.23
N TRP A 22 6.00 5.31 -5.19
CA TRP A 22 4.65 5.11 -4.66
C TRP A 22 3.64 5.90 -5.49
N ASN A 23 3.04 5.26 -6.48
CA ASN A 23 1.91 5.82 -7.23
C ASN A 23 0.94 4.71 -7.69
N PHE A 24 -0.22 5.10 -8.21
CA PHE A 24 -1.23 4.12 -8.62
C PHE A 24 -0.77 3.25 -9.80
N ASP A 25 -0.02 3.80 -10.75
CA ASP A 25 0.41 3.07 -11.95
C ASP A 25 1.45 2.01 -11.62
N THR A 26 2.44 2.32 -10.78
CA THR A 26 3.43 1.36 -10.29
C THR A 26 2.81 0.31 -9.39
N TYR A 27 1.85 0.68 -8.53
CA TYR A 27 1.07 -0.28 -7.75
C TYR A 27 0.26 -1.21 -8.65
N ARG A 28 -0.39 -0.67 -9.67
CA ARG A 28 -1.17 -1.43 -10.64
C ARG A 28 -0.30 -2.46 -11.36
N LEU A 29 0.88 -2.07 -11.82
CA LEU A 29 1.83 -3.00 -12.45
C LEU A 29 2.22 -4.12 -11.49
N PHE A 30 2.65 -3.78 -10.28
CA PHE A 30 2.97 -4.75 -9.23
C PHE A 30 1.80 -5.71 -8.93
N TYR A 31 0.58 -5.18 -8.82
CA TYR A 31 -0.60 -5.99 -8.52
C TYR A 31 -0.93 -6.95 -9.67
N LEU A 32 -0.80 -6.50 -10.92
CA LEU A 32 -1.05 -7.33 -12.11
C LEU A 32 0.00 -8.42 -12.30
N GLU A 33 1.25 -8.20 -11.88
CA GLU A 33 2.28 -9.26 -11.88
C GLU A 33 1.88 -10.42 -10.95
N LYS A 34 1.27 -10.11 -9.80
CA LYS A 34 0.82 -11.13 -8.82
C LYS A 34 -0.58 -11.68 -9.09
N HIS A 35 -1.43 -10.88 -9.74
CA HIS A 35 -2.81 -11.21 -10.04
C HIS A 35 -3.14 -10.90 -11.51
N PRO A 36 -2.64 -11.71 -12.46
CA PRO A 36 -2.95 -11.54 -13.87
C PRO A 36 -4.46 -11.53 -14.11
N GLY A 37 -4.96 -10.57 -14.89
CA GLY A 37 -6.38 -10.46 -15.21
C GLY A 37 -7.25 -9.76 -14.15
N ALA A 38 -6.66 -9.23 -13.08
CA ALA A 38 -7.40 -8.43 -12.11
C ALA A 38 -8.05 -7.19 -12.78
N SER A 39 -9.32 -6.93 -12.45
CA SER A 39 -10.03 -5.76 -12.97
C SER A 39 -9.44 -4.46 -12.41
N LYS A 40 -9.54 -3.37 -13.20
CA LYS A 40 -9.11 -2.03 -12.74
C LYS A 40 -9.79 -1.62 -11.43
N GLN A 41 -11.07 -1.96 -11.27
CA GLN A 41 -11.83 -1.66 -10.06
C GLN A 41 -11.27 -2.42 -8.85
N THR A 42 -10.95 -3.71 -9.00
CA THR A 42 -10.33 -4.51 -7.94
C THR A 42 -8.99 -3.92 -7.50
N ILE A 43 -8.16 -3.52 -8.45
CA ILE A 43 -6.85 -2.91 -8.16
C ILE A 43 -7.04 -1.59 -7.40
N HIS A 44 -7.96 -0.75 -7.86
CA HIS A 44 -8.28 0.52 -7.22
C HIS A 44 -8.79 0.36 -5.79
N SER A 45 -9.71 -0.59 -5.55
CA SER A 45 -10.21 -0.89 -4.21
C SER A 45 -9.10 -1.38 -3.29
N ASN A 46 -8.23 -2.28 -3.75
CA ASN A 46 -7.10 -2.75 -2.93
C ASN A 46 -6.11 -1.63 -2.63
N PHE A 47 -5.77 -0.79 -3.62
CA PHE A 47 -4.88 0.35 -3.40
C PHE A 47 -5.43 1.32 -2.36
N ALA A 48 -6.73 1.64 -2.43
CA ALA A 48 -7.39 2.51 -1.46
C ALA A 48 -7.40 1.92 -0.04
N ILE A 49 -7.61 0.60 0.09
CA ILE A 49 -7.55 -0.10 1.38
C ILE A 49 -6.14 -0.02 1.97
N GLU A 50 -5.11 -0.31 1.18
CA GLU A 50 -3.70 -0.25 1.61
C GLU A 50 -3.33 1.16 2.07
N LEU A 51 -3.69 2.19 1.29
CA LEU A 51 -3.47 3.58 1.66
C LEU A 51 -4.19 3.97 2.96
N LYS A 52 -5.42 3.48 3.16
CA LYS A 52 -6.17 3.72 4.40
C LYS A 52 -5.43 3.13 5.60
N ILE A 53 -4.95 1.89 5.50
CA ILE A 53 -4.18 1.24 6.57
C ILE A 53 -2.91 2.03 6.87
N LEU A 54 -2.15 2.43 5.85
CA LEU A 54 -0.94 3.24 6.03
C LEU A 54 -1.25 4.57 6.72
N ASN A 55 -2.29 5.27 6.27
CA ASN A 55 -2.69 6.55 6.84
C ASN A 55 -3.16 6.40 8.30
N GLU A 56 -3.93 5.36 8.63
CA GLU A 56 -4.37 5.09 10.01
C GLU A 56 -3.18 4.83 10.93
N ASN A 57 -2.22 4.01 10.50
CA ASN A 57 -1.02 3.70 11.28
C ASN A 57 -0.11 4.93 11.48
N LEU A 58 0.08 5.74 10.44
CA LEU A 58 0.84 6.99 10.53
C LEU A 58 0.17 7.98 11.50
N ASN A 59 -1.17 8.07 11.49
CA ASN A 59 -1.91 8.94 12.41
C ASN A 59 -1.95 8.41 13.84
N GLN A 60 -1.89 7.09 14.05
CA GLN A 60 -1.77 6.51 15.39
C GLN A 60 -0.43 6.83 16.04
N GLY A 61 0.67 6.84 15.28
CA GLY A 61 1.96 7.33 15.78
C GLY A 61 1.93 8.81 16.16
N ARG A 62 1.13 9.61 15.46
CA ARG A 62 1.01 11.06 15.69
C ARG A 62 0.16 11.44 16.90
N ARG A 63 -0.74 10.55 17.38
CA ARG A 63 -1.61 10.77 18.55
C ARG A 63 -0.95 10.49 19.91
N LYS A 64 0.29 10.01 19.92
CA LYS A 64 1.06 9.71 21.15
C LYS A 64 2.03 10.82 21.58
N ASN A 65 1.98 12.00 20.97
CA ASN A 65 2.78 13.17 21.34
C ASN A 65 1.90 14.33 21.79
#